data_AF-A0A0C3EZI6-F1
#
_entry.id   AF-A0A0C3EZI6-F1
#
_cell.length_a   1.000
_cell.length_b   1.000
_cell.length_c   1.000
_cell.angle_alpha   90.00
_cell.angle_beta   90.00
_cell.angle_gamma   90.00
#
_symmetry.space_group_name_H-M   'P 1'
#
loop_
_entity.id
_entity.type
_entity.pdbx_description
1 polymer ?
#
loop_
_entity_poly.entity_id
_entity_poly.type
_entity_poly.pdbx_seq_one_letter_code
_entity_poly.pdbx_strand_id
1 'polypeptide(L)'
;MVNRRISRDLKECALRLWNLGWEELNIIQGLAVSHSSSIYRWQSLFEELGSVTRPPSPLHGCTCIISRTVLTAVHDIYKSEPDIYLDELVFWLAIHHDIVISKSALHKNLEAGLTRKLLHEIA
;
A
#
# COMPACT_ATOMS: atom_id res chain seq x y z
N MET A 1 -26.27 3.71 -4.56
CA MET A 1 -25.95 3.71 -3.11
C MET A 1 -24.49 4.08 -2.95
N VAL A 2 -24.19 5.15 -2.21
CA VAL A 2 -22.82 5.64 -2.03
C VAL A 2 -22.09 4.72 -1.03
N ASN A 3 -20.86 4.32 -1.35
CA ASN A 3 -20.01 3.59 -0.41
C ASN A 3 -19.68 4.50 0.79
N ARG A 4 -20.44 4.36 1.87
CA ARG A 4 -20.25 5.14 3.10
C ARG A 4 -19.23 4.43 3.98
N ARG A 5 -18.25 5.19 4.46
CA ARG A 5 -17.26 4.70 5.42
C ARG A 5 -17.92 4.58 6.80
N ILE A 6 -18.22 3.36 7.22
CA ILE A 6 -18.77 3.07 8.55
C ILE A 6 -17.63 3.15 9.57
N SER A 7 -17.83 3.94 10.64
CA SER A 7 -16.86 4.10 11.72
C SER A 7 -16.65 2.78 12.47
N ARG A 8 -15.48 2.62 13.10
CA ARG A 8 -15.13 1.41 13.84
C ARG A 8 -16.13 1.12 14.97
N ASP A 9 -16.52 2.15 15.71
CA ASP A 9 -17.41 2.03 16.87
C ASP A 9 -18.78 1.46 16.49
N LEU A 10 -19.32 1.86 15.32
CA LEU A 10 -20.59 1.33 14.81
C LEU A 10 -20.49 -0.15 14.48
N LYS A 11 -19.34 -0.61 13.96
CA LYS A 11 -19.14 -2.04 13.66
C LYS A 11 -19.01 -2.86 14.93
N GLU A 12 -18.28 -2.36 15.93
CA GLU A 12 -18.16 -3.01 17.23
C GLU A 12 -19.51 -3.06 17.95
N CYS A 13 -20.30 -1.99 17.90
CA CYS A 13 -21.65 -1.95 18.43
C CYS A 13 -22.57 -2.98 17.74
N ALA A 14 -22.54 -3.04 16.41
CA ALA A 14 -23.30 -4.01 15.63
C ALA A 14 -22.97 -5.46 16.03
N LEU A 15 -21.68 -5.78 16.18
CA LEU A 15 -21.25 -7.11 16.62
C LEU A 15 -21.66 -7.43 18.06
N ARG A 16 -21.62 -6.44 18.97
CA ARG A 16 -22.11 -6.64 20.35
C ARG A 16 -23.59 -6.96 20.37
N LEU A 17 -24.41 -6.21 19.62
CA LEU A 17 -25.85 -6.47 19.51
C LEU A 17 -26.12 -7.84 18.90
N TRP A 18 -25.37 -8.20 17.86
CA TRP A 18 -25.44 -9.52 17.23
C TRP A 18 -25.14 -10.66 18.22
N ASN A 19 -24.05 -10.53 18.99
CA ASN A 19 -23.66 -11.53 20.00
C ASN A 19 -24.64 -11.63 21.16
N LEU A 20 -25.39 -10.56 21.44
CA LEU A 20 -26.49 -10.56 22.42
C LEU A 20 -27.79 -11.18 21.86
N GLY A 21 -27.79 -11.65 20.61
CA GLY A 21 -28.92 -12.32 19.98
C GLY A 21 -29.97 -11.38 19.39
N TRP A 22 -29.62 -10.11 19.15
CA TRP A 22 -30.54 -9.17 18.50
C TRP A 22 -30.78 -9.55 17.04
N GLU A 23 -32.00 -9.34 16.57
CA GLU A 23 -32.37 -9.60 15.19
C GLU A 23 -31.60 -8.69 14.23
N GLU A 24 -31.07 -9.31 13.17
CA GLU A 24 -30.27 -8.67 12.12
C GLU A 24 -30.92 -7.41 11.54
N LEU A 25 -32.22 -7.48 11.22
CA LEU A 25 -32.95 -6.36 10.62
C LEU A 25 -33.01 -5.15 11.55
N ASN A 26 -33.17 -5.38 12.86
CA ASN A 26 -33.22 -4.32 13.86
C ASN A 26 -31.86 -3.64 14.03
N ILE A 27 -30.76 -4.41 13.94
CA ILE A 27 -29.39 -3.87 14.00
C ILE A 27 -29.11 -2.99 12.77
N ILE A 28 -29.47 -3.48 11.58
CA ILE A 28 -29.27 -2.78 10.30
C ILE A 28 -30.03 -1.46 10.27
N GLN A 29 -31.31 -1.48 10.65
CA GLN A 29 -32.15 -0.29 10.69
C GLN A 29 -31.69 0.69 11.78
N GLY A 30 -31.40 0.19 12.99
CA GLY A 30 -31.00 1.02 14.13
C GLY A 30 -29.64 1.69 13.96
N LEU A 31 -28.68 1.03 13.31
CA LEU A 31 -27.34 1.58 13.06
C LEU A 31 -27.19 2.20 11.66
N ALA A 32 -28.27 2.24 10.88
CA ALA A 32 -28.30 2.74 9.50
C ALA A 32 -27.19 2.14 8.61
N VAL A 33 -26.92 0.83 8.81
CA VAL A 33 -25.96 0.07 8.01
C VAL A 33 -26.68 -0.48 6.78
N SER A 34 -26.04 -0.46 5.62
CA SER A 34 -26.73 -0.76 4.37
C SER A 34 -27.03 -2.24 4.12
N HIS A 35 -26.30 -3.16 4.75
CA HIS A 35 -26.40 -4.58 4.41
C HIS A 35 -26.10 -5.54 5.56
N SER A 36 -26.91 -6.59 5.64
CA SER A 36 -26.68 -7.87 6.31
C SER A 36 -25.27 -8.42 6.15
N SER A 37 -24.77 -8.45 4.91
CA SER A 37 -23.45 -8.97 4.57
C SER A 37 -22.29 -8.25 5.27
N SER A 38 -22.51 -7.03 5.78
CA SER A 38 -21.48 -6.30 6.52
C SER A 38 -21.24 -6.88 7.91
N ILE A 39 -22.29 -7.32 8.60
CA ILE A 39 -22.20 -7.89 9.96
C ILE A 39 -21.46 -9.23 9.92
N TYR A 40 -21.83 -10.13 8.99
CA TYR A 40 -21.11 -11.39 8.80
C TYR A 40 -19.63 -11.18 8.47
N ARG A 41 -19.29 -10.20 7.61
CA ARG A 41 -17.90 -9.85 7.29
C ARG A 41 -17.15 -9.29 8.49
N TRP A 42 -17.82 -8.51 9.32
CA TRP A 42 -17.24 -7.96 10.55
C TRP A 42 -16.98 -9.06 11.58
N GLN A 43 -17.90 -10.02 11.71
CA GLN A 43 -17.72 -11.17 12.58
C GLN A 43 -16.55 -12.04 12.10
N SER A 44 -16.50 -12.36 10.81
CA SER A 44 -15.40 -13.16 10.26
C SER A 44 -14.04 -12.47 10.43
N LEU A 45 -13.98 -11.15 10.22
CA LEU A 45 -12.75 -10.37 10.46
C LEU A 45 -12.36 -10.35 11.94
N PHE A 46 -13.34 -10.27 12.84
CA PHE A 46 -13.10 -10.29 14.27
C PHE A 46 -12.60 -11.66 14.74
N GLU A 47 -13.16 -12.76 14.22
CA GLU A 47 -12.68 -14.13 14.50
C GLU A 47 -11.27 -14.37 13.95
N GLU A 48 -10.95 -13.87 12.75
CA GLU A 48 -9.65 -14.06 12.11
C GLU A 48 -8.54 -13.18 12.71
N LEU A 49 -8.84 -11.91 13.01
CA LEU A 49 -7.82 -10.88 13.29
C LEU A 49 -8.00 -10.20 14.66
N GLY A 50 -9.05 -10.55 15.42
CA GLY A 50 -9.40 -9.87 16.68
C GLY A 50 -9.85 -8.42 16.51
N SER A 51 -10.11 -7.98 15.28
CA SER A 51 -10.46 -6.59 14.95
C SER A 51 -11.51 -6.51 13.86
N VAL A 52 -12.44 -5.57 14.02
CA VAL A 52 -13.52 -5.32 13.05
C VAL A 52 -13.05 -4.46 11.86
N THR A 53 -11.85 -3.92 11.97
CA THR A 53 -11.17 -3.20 10.89
C THR A 53 -10.01 -4.03 10.38
N ARG A 54 -10.03 -4.32 9.08
CA ARG A 54 -8.89 -4.95 8.43
C ARG A 54 -7.68 -4.01 8.56
N PRO A 55 -6.53 -4.49 9.06
CA PRO A 55 -5.30 -3.70 9.04
C PRO A 55 -4.97 -3.35 7.59
N PRO A 56 -4.28 -2.21 7.34
CA PRO A 56 -3.77 -1.93 6.01
C PRO A 56 -2.93 -3.12 5.54
N SER A 57 -3.12 -3.52 4.29
CA SER A 57 -2.31 -4.60 3.71
C SER A 57 -0.83 -4.22 3.85
N PRO A 58 0.04 -5.13 4.34
CA PRO A 58 1.47 -4.84 4.50
C PRO A 58 2.12 -4.48 3.16
N LEU A 59 1.55 -5.00 2.06
CA LEU A 59 1.84 -4.55 0.71
C LEU A 59 0.89 -3.41 0.35
N HIS A 60 1.42 -2.19 0.33
CA HIS A 60 0.76 -1.01 -0.23
C HIS A 60 1.57 -0.50 -1.40
N GLY A 61 0.91 -0.27 -2.55
CA GLY A 61 1.54 0.26 -3.76
C GLY A 61 2.02 -0.79 -4.76
N CYS A 62 2.50 -0.31 -5.92
CA CYS A 62 3.12 -1.17 -6.92
C CYS A 62 4.42 -1.76 -6.38
N THR A 63 4.63 -3.06 -6.56
CA THR A 63 5.91 -3.71 -6.31
C THR A 63 6.99 -3.03 -7.16
N CYS A 64 8.04 -2.52 -6.52
CA CYS A 64 9.18 -1.95 -7.22
C CYS A 64 9.75 -3.00 -8.18
N ILE A 65 9.86 -2.66 -9.46
CA ILE A 65 10.44 -3.56 -10.49
C ILE A 65 11.92 -3.82 -10.17
N ILE A 66 12.57 -2.87 -9.50
CA ILE A 66 13.96 -2.96 -9.10
C ILE A 66 14.04 -3.63 -7.73
N SER A 67 14.66 -4.81 -7.69
CA SER A 67 14.96 -5.50 -6.45
C SER A 67 16.02 -4.75 -5.63
N ARG A 68 16.07 -5.00 -4.32
CA ARG A 68 17.02 -4.34 -3.41
C ARG A 68 18.48 -4.58 -3.80
N THR A 69 18.79 -5.74 -4.36
CA THR A 69 20.15 -6.08 -4.83
C THR A 69 20.58 -5.18 -5.98
N VAL A 70 19.70 -5.00 -6.96
CA VAL A 70 19.94 -4.13 -8.13
C VAL A 70 20.06 -2.68 -7.68
N LEU A 71 19.21 -2.23 -6.76
CA LEU A 71 19.27 -0.86 -6.22
C LEU A 71 20.60 -0.59 -5.50
N THR A 72 21.17 -1.60 -4.83
CA THR A 72 22.47 -1.50 -4.17
C THR A 72 23.60 -1.37 -5.20
N ALA A 73 23.56 -2.17 -6.27
CA ALA A 73 24.56 -2.11 -7.33
C ALA A 73 24.50 -0.76 -8.09
N VAL A 74 23.30 -0.25 -8.35
CA VAL A 74 23.09 1.10 -8.89
C VAL A 74 23.67 2.17 -7.96
N HIS A 75 23.52 2.01 -6.65
CA HIS A 75 24.09 2.94 -5.68
C HIS A 75 25.64 2.92 -5.68
N ASP A 76 26.25 1.76 -5.87
CA ASP A 76 27.71 1.64 -5.94
C ASP A 76 28.26 2.27 -7.24
N ILE A 77 27.54 2.16 -8.35
CA ILE A 77 27.88 2.87 -9.61
C ILE A 77 27.82 4.38 -9.41
N TYR A 78 26.76 4.90 -8.78
CA TYR A 78 26.66 6.34 -8.48
C TYR A 78 27.77 6.84 -7.53
N LYS A 79 28.32 5.97 -6.67
CA LYS A 79 29.46 6.34 -5.82
C LYS A 79 30.77 6.43 -6.61
N SER A 80 30.99 5.56 -7.59
CA SER A 80 32.18 5.61 -8.43
C SER A 80 32.08 6.72 -9.48
N GLU A 81 30.90 6.91 -10.06
CA GLU A 81 30.65 7.82 -11.18
C GLU A 81 29.33 8.58 -10.95
N PRO A 82 29.38 9.75 -10.28
CA PRO A 82 28.17 10.51 -9.92
C PRO A 82 27.48 11.14 -11.13
N ASP A 83 28.22 11.35 -12.23
CA ASP A 83 27.73 12.02 -13.44
C ASP A 83 27.14 11.04 -14.47
N ILE A 84 26.97 9.76 -14.12
CA ILE A 84 26.45 8.74 -15.03
C ILE A 84 25.05 9.10 -15.52
N TYR A 85 24.84 8.98 -16.82
CA TYR A 85 23.55 9.31 -17.42
C TYR A 85 22.52 8.20 -17.18
N LEU A 86 21.26 8.60 -17.06
CA LEU A 86 20.18 7.67 -16.72
C LEU A 86 19.91 6.64 -17.83
N ASP A 87 20.21 6.96 -19.09
CA ASP A 87 20.14 6.03 -20.23
C ASP A 87 21.28 5.01 -20.24
N GLU A 88 22.50 5.40 -19.85
CA GLU A 88 23.61 4.47 -19.60
C GLU A 88 23.24 3.48 -18.49
N LEU A 89 22.55 3.96 -17.45
CA LEU A 89 22.08 3.12 -16.36
C LEU A 89 20.96 2.16 -16.79
N VAL A 90 20.05 2.58 -17.67
CA VAL A 90 19.06 1.68 -18.31
C VAL A 90 19.78 0.60 -19.11
N PHE A 91 20.81 0.95 -19.88
CA PHE A 91 21.58 0.00 -20.68
C PHE A 91 22.33 -1.00 -19.80
N TRP A 92 22.96 -0.52 -18.73
CA TRP A 92 23.65 -1.36 -17.76
C TRP A 92 22.69 -2.33 -17.06
N LEU A 93 21.49 -1.88 -16.68
CA LEU A 93 20.45 -2.73 -16.10
C LEU A 93 19.96 -3.81 -17.07
N ALA A 94 19.83 -3.48 -18.36
CA ALA A 94 19.44 -4.44 -19.38
C ALA A 94 20.52 -5.52 -19.59
N ILE A 95 21.80 -5.15 -19.59
CA ILE A 95 22.90 -6.09 -19.85
C ILE A 95 23.22 -6.96 -18.64
N HIS A 96 23.35 -6.36 -17.45
CA HIS A 96 23.87 -7.06 -16.28
C HIS A 96 22.80 -7.69 -15.40
N HIS A 97 21.56 -7.19 -15.49
CA HIS A 97 20.45 -7.63 -14.64
C HIS A 97 19.24 -8.14 -15.41
N ASP A 98 19.25 -8.11 -16.76
CA ASP A 98 18.12 -8.47 -17.61
C ASP A 98 16.83 -7.70 -17.25
N ILE A 99 16.99 -6.46 -16.77
CA ILE A 99 15.88 -5.59 -16.38
C ILE A 99 15.68 -4.55 -17.47
N VAL A 100 14.64 -4.78 -18.29
CA VAL A 100 14.17 -3.78 -19.26
C VAL A 100 13.25 -2.81 -18.54
N ILE A 101 13.75 -1.60 -18.27
CA ILE A 101 12.99 -0.54 -17.60
C ILE A 101 13.03 0.74 -18.44
N SER A 102 11.93 1.48 -18.49
CA SER A 102 11.92 2.79 -19.14
C SER A 102 12.69 3.82 -18.31
N LYS A 103 13.29 4.81 -18.97
CA LYS A 103 13.99 5.93 -18.31
C LYS A 103 13.12 6.63 -17.26
N SER A 104 11.82 6.80 -17.53
CA SER A 104 10.86 7.41 -16.61
C SER A 104 10.51 6.51 -15.41
N ALA A 105 10.43 5.19 -15.61
CA ALA A 105 10.20 4.24 -14.51
C ALA A 105 11.44 4.12 -13.63
N LEU A 106 12.64 4.12 -14.21
CA LEU A 106 13.91 4.16 -13.47
C LEU A 106 14.00 5.42 -12.62
N HIS A 107 13.73 6.60 -13.19
CA HIS A 107 13.72 7.86 -12.45
C HIS A 107 12.80 7.81 -11.22
N LYS A 108 11.54 7.35 -11.40
CA LYS A 108 10.57 7.21 -10.30
C LYS A 108 11.04 6.22 -9.22
N ASN A 109 11.70 5.13 -9.62
CA ASN A 109 12.23 4.15 -8.66
C ASN A 109 13.43 4.69 -7.87
N LEU A 110 14.29 5.51 -8.49
CA LEU A 110 15.37 6.20 -7.78
C LEU A 110 14.81 7.28 -6.83
N GLU A 111 13.76 8.00 -7.23
CA GLU A 111 13.09 8.97 -6.34
C GLU A 111 12.50 8.33 -5.08
N ALA A 112 11.99 7.10 -5.19
CA ALA A 112 11.37 6.35 -4.09
C ALA A 112 12.36 5.70 -3.10
N GLY A 113 13.67 5.78 -3.33
CA GLY A 113 14.68 5.13 -2.47
C GLY A 113 16.07 5.78 -2.39
N LEU A 114 16.37 6.78 -3.21
CA LEU A 114 17.69 7.45 -3.29
C LEU A 114 17.61 8.99 -3.24
N THR A 115 16.44 9.57 -2.98
CA THR A 115 16.36 11.01 -2.67
C THR A 115 16.93 11.29 -1.27
N ARG A 116 18.25 11.43 -1.18
CA ARG A 116 18.79 12.48 -0.31
C ARG A 116 18.25 13.77 -0.88
N LYS A 117 17.23 14.35 -0.25
CA LYS A 117 16.85 15.75 -0.45
C LYS A 117 18.10 16.60 -0.18
N LEU A 118 18.86 16.92 -1.22
CA LEU A 118 19.73 18.09 -1.22
C LEU A 118 19.08 19.10 -2.14
N LEU A 119 18.27 19.93 -1.50
CA LEU A 119 17.75 21.17 -2.06
C LEU A 119 18.93 22.16 -2.04
N HIS A 120 19.50 22.47 -3.20
CA HIS A 120 20.22 23.73 -3.38
C HIS A 120 19.57 24.46 -4.56
N GLU A 121 18.74 25.43 -4.19
CA GLU A 121 18.29 26.50 -5.08
C GLU A 121 19.51 27.40 -5.35
N ILE A 122 19.88 27.56 -6.62
CA ILE A 122 20.85 28.58 -7.02
C ILE A 122 20.03 29.75 -7.55
N ALA A 123 20.10 30.87 -6.83
CA ALA A 123 19.70 32.20 -7.27
C ALA A 123 20.79 32.84 -8.13
#